data_AF-A0A940T1N0-F1
#
_entry.id   AF-A0A940T1N0-F1
#
_cell.length_a   1.000
_cell.length_b   1.000
_cell.length_c   1.000
_cell.angle_alpha   90.00
_cell.angle_beta   90.00
_cell.angle_gamma   90.00
#
_symmetry.space_group_name_H-M   'P 1'
#
loop_
_entity.id
_entity.type
_entity.pdbx_description
1 polymer ?
#
loop_
_entity_poly.entity_id
_entity_poly.type
_entity_poly.pdbx_seq_one_letter_code
_entity_poly.pdbx_strand_id
1 'polypeptide(L)'
;MMPKFVPRGATSEAHKFLPLGLQLHLYRLIDSQIERGLEMDHWQFFELHKIDENQLRIVHSQNNPARKEDHLLEGFNISQDYIEAWIINYDDLGATLTVANPAH
;
A
#
# COMPACT_ATOMS: atom_id res chain seq x y z
N MET A 1 1.86 16.53 -3.66
CA MET A 1 0.43 16.26 -3.95
C MET A 1 0.37 15.08 -4.91
N MET A 2 -0.22 13.94 -4.52
CA MET A 2 -0.39 12.81 -5.45
C MET A 2 -1.46 13.13 -6.51
N PRO A 3 -1.13 13.15 -7.81
CA PRO A 3 -2.13 13.36 -8.87
C PRO A 3 -2.96 12.09 -9.07
N LYS A 4 -4.27 12.26 -9.33
CA LYS A 4 -5.23 11.14 -9.48
C LYS A 4 -4.92 10.22 -10.67
N PHE A 5 -4.19 10.69 -11.68
CA PHE A 5 -3.98 10.01 -12.96
C PHE A 5 -2.49 9.84 -13.33
N VAL A 6 -1.70 9.34 -12.38
CA VAL A 6 -0.31 8.97 -12.66
C VAL A 6 -0.18 7.47 -12.95
N PRO A 7 0.80 7.05 -13.78
CA PRO A 7 1.13 5.64 -13.94
C PRO A 7 1.37 4.95 -12.60
N ARG A 8 0.93 3.69 -12.46
CA ARG A 8 1.12 2.90 -11.25
C ARG A 8 1.89 1.64 -11.57
N GLY A 9 2.92 1.37 -10.78
CA GLY A 9 3.77 0.21 -10.94
C GLY A 9 4.03 -0.50 -9.62
N ALA A 10 4.57 -1.70 -9.71
CA ALA A 10 5.12 -2.41 -8.56
C ALA A 10 6.53 -2.87 -8.91
N THR A 11 7.44 -2.85 -7.95
CA THR A 11 8.76 -3.47 -8.12
C THR A 11 8.61 -4.98 -8.29
N SER A 12 9.62 -5.61 -8.90
CA SER A 12 9.66 -7.08 -9.02
C SER A 12 9.56 -7.77 -7.67
N GLU A 13 10.16 -7.20 -6.61
CA GLU A 13 10.04 -7.69 -5.24
C GLU A 13 8.60 -7.59 -4.73
N ALA A 14 7.93 -6.45 -4.88
CA ALA A 14 6.53 -6.33 -4.49
C ALA A 14 5.64 -7.34 -5.23
N HIS A 15 5.92 -7.63 -6.50
CA HIS A 15 5.19 -8.64 -7.26
C HIS A 15 5.41 -10.07 -6.78
N LYS A 16 6.57 -10.39 -6.19
CA LYS A 16 6.83 -11.71 -5.62
C LYS A 16 6.06 -11.94 -4.31
N PHE A 17 5.91 -10.91 -3.48
CA PHE A 17 5.35 -11.05 -2.14
C PHE A 17 3.86 -10.69 -2.05
N LEU A 18 3.37 -9.82 -2.93
CA LEU A 18 2.01 -9.31 -2.89
C LEU A 18 1.22 -9.77 -4.13
N PRO A 19 0.12 -10.53 -3.96
CA PRO A 19 -0.76 -10.86 -5.07
C PRO A 19 -1.26 -9.60 -5.78
N LEU A 20 -1.47 -9.67 -7.10
CA LEU A 20 -1.91 -8.50 -7.89
C LEU A 20 -3.17 -7.82 -7.32
N GLY A 21 -4.15 -8.60 -6.87
CA GLY A 21 -5.36 -8.06 -6.25
C GLY A 21 -5.07 -7.22 -5.00
N LEU A 22 -4.09 -7.63 -4.19
CA LEU A 22 -3.69 -6.90 -2.99
C LEU A 22 -2.98 -5.60 -3.38
N GLN A 23 -2.09 -5.63 -4.38
CA GLN A 23 -1.43 -4.42 -4.90
C GLN A 23 -2.46 -3.37 -5.37
N LEU A 24 -3.45 -3.80 -6.14
CA LEU A 24 -4.55 -2.94 -6.58
C LEU A 24 -5.36 -2.39 -5.40
N HIS A 25 -5.58 -3.21 -4.37
CA HIS A 25 -6.27 -2.79 -3.16
C HIS A 25 -5.50 -1.69 -2.41
N LEU A 26 -4.18 -1.82 -2.23
CA LEU A 26 -3.36 -0.79 -1.58
C LEU A 26 -3.45 0.55 -2.30
N TYR A 27 -3.41 0.54 -3.64
CA TYR A 27 -3.64 1.74 -4.43
C TYR A 27 -5.07 2.29 -4.27
N ARG A 28 -6.07 1.42 -4.17
CA ARG A 28 -7.46 1.85 -3.96
C ARG A 28 -7.67 2.55 -2.62
N LEU A 29 -6.94 2.14 -1.57
CA LEU A 29 -6.96 2.83 -0.27
C LEU A 29 -6.50 4.29 -0.43
N ILE A 30 -5.40 4.51 -1.14
CA ILE A 30 -4.90 5.86 -1.47
C ILE A 30 -5.93 6.63 -2.31
N ASP A 31 -6.48 6.01 -3.36
CA ASP A 31 -7.46 6.65 -4.23
C ASP A 31 -8.69 7.12 -3.47
N SER A 32 -9.19 6.31 -2.54
CA SER A 32 -10.35 6.65 -1.75
C SER A 32 -10.11 7.91 -0.89
N GLN A 33 -8.88 8.10 -0.42
CA GLN A 33 -8.50 9.29 0.34
C GLN A 33 -8.37 10.52 -0.57
N ILE A 34 -7.79 10.36 -1.76
CA ILE A 34 -7.74 11.43 -2.78
C ILE A 34 -9.16 11.83 -3.20
N GLU A 35 -10.06 10.86 -3.42
CA GLU A 35 -11.47 11.09 -3.77
C GLU A 35 -12.23 11.84 -2.67
N ARG A 36 -11.85 11.65 -1.41
CA ARG A 36 -12.36 12.39 -0.25
C ARG A 36 -11.74 13.80 -0.10
N GLY A 37 -10.83 14.20 -0.99
CA GLY A 37 -10.15 15.49 -0.96
C GLY A 37 -9.06 15.58 0.12
N LEU A 38 -8.56 14.43 0.59
CA LEU A 38 -7.52 14.41 1.60
C LEU A 38 -6.14 14.64 0.99
N GLU A 39 -5.31 15.43 1.66
CA GLU A 39 -3.93 15.66 1.24
C GLU A 39 -3.08 14.40 1.46
N MET A 40 -2.36 14.01 0.41
CA MET A 40 -1.50 12.83 0.38
C MET A 40 -0.03 13.24 0.31
N ASP A 41 0.76 12.66 1.20
CA ASP A 41 2.22 12.69 1.18
C ASP A 41 2.77 11.91 -0.03
N HIS A 42 4.01 12.21 -0.45
CA HIS A 42 4.73 11.45 -1.46
C HIS A 42 5.02 10.00 -1.01
N TRP A 43 5.07 9.77 0.30
CA TRP A 43 5.34 8.47 0.90
C TRP A 43 4.10 7.94 1.61
N GLN A 44 3.67 6.76 1.19
CA GLN A 44 2.53 6.05 1.77
C GLN A 44 3.02 4.71 2.31
N PHE A 45 2.85 4.48 3.62
CA PHE A 45 3.39 3.33 4.34
C PHE A 45 2.29 2.32 4.65
N PHE A 46 2.56 1.05 4.42
CA PHE A 46 1.65 -0.06 4.71
C PHE A 46 2.37 -1.13 5.53
N GLU A 47 1.83 -1.41 6.71
CA GLU A 47 2.18 -2.59 7.50
C GLU A 47 1.11 -3.66 7.26
N LEU A 48 1.50 -4.79 6.69
CA LEU A 48 0.60 -5.91 6.36
C LEU A 48 0.84 -7.04 7.36
N HIS A 49 -0.14 -7.33 8.20
CA HIS A 49 -0.07 -8.38 9.20
C HIS A 49 -1.03 -9.52 8.86
N LYS A 50 -0.48 -10.71 8.64
CA LYS A 50 -1.28 -11.92 8.47
C LYS A 50 -1.98 -12.26 9.79
N ILE A 51 -3.30 -12.41 9.75
CA ILE A 51 -4.07 -12.89 10.90
C ILE A 51 -4.27 -14.39 10.76
N ASP A 52 -4.73 -14.84 9.59
CA ASP A 52 -4.92 -16.25 9.24
C ASP A 52 -4.75 -16.46 7.72
N GLU A 53 -5.19 -17.61 7.19
CA GLU A 53 -5.04 -17.96 5.78
C GLU A 53 -5.93 -17.15 4.81
N ASN A 54 -6.87 -16.36 5.32
CA ASN A 54 -7.83 -15.60 4.52
C ASN A 54 -8.05 -14.16 5.01
N GLN A 55 -7.38 -13.76 6.10
CA GLN A 55 -7.55 -12.44 6.70
C GLN A 55 -6.21 -11.73 6.91
N LEU A 56 -6.17 -10.46 6.49
CA LEU A 56 -5.03 -9.57 6.58
C LEU A 56 -5.44 -8.29 7.30
N ARG A 57 -4.63 -7.86 8.28
CA ARG A 57 -4.72 -6.50 8.82
C ARG A 57 -3.74 -5.60 8.08
N ILE A 58 -4.24 -4.46 7.59
CA ILE A 58 -3.49 -3.46 6.85
C ILE A 58 -3.50 -2.18 7.66
N VAL A 59 -2.34 -1.73 8.07
CA VAL A 59 -2.17 -0.43 8.72
C VAL A 59 -1.57 0.52 7.69
N HIS A 60 -2.36 1.48 7.21
CA HIS A 60 -1.93 2.49 6.25
C HIS A 60 -1.59 3.78 7.00
N SER A 61 -0.42 4.35 6.73
CA SER A 61 -0.02 5.64 7.32
C SER A 61 0.76 6.54 6.38
N GLN A 62 0.85 7.81 6.75
CA GLN A 62 1.70 8.83 6.12
C GLN A 62 2.19 9.82 7.19
N ASN A 63 3.27 10.56 6.89
CA ASN A 63 3.89 11.48 7.85
C ASN A 63 3.35 12.91 7.76
N ASN A 64 2.99 13.40 6.56
CA ASN A 64 2.52 14.78 6.40
C ASN A 64 1.32 14.94 5.42
N PRO A 65 0.14 15.37 5.89
CA PRO A 65 -0.25 15.47 7.30
C PRO A 65 -0.29 14.08 7.95
N ALA A 66 0.16 13.98 9.20
CA ALA A 66 0.22 12.70 9.90
C ALA A 66 -1.16 12.02 9.95
N ARG A 67 -1.23 10.79 9.45
CA ARG A 67 -2.45 9.98 9.46
C ARG A 67 -2.12 8.51 9.55
N LYS A 68 -2.99 7.76 10.22
CA LYS A 68 -2.94 6.31 10.34
C LYS A 68 -4.37 5.76 10.26
N GLU A 69 -4.62 4.82 9.36
CA GLU A 69 -5.87 4.08 9.21
C GLU A 69 -5.58 2.58 9.36
N ASP A 70 -6.51 1.85 9.99
CA ASP A 70 -6.41 0.41 10.23
C ASP A 70 -7.56 -0.27 9.51
N HIS A 71 -7.23 -1.24 8.66
CA HIS A 71 -8.18 -1.94 7.81
C HIS A 71 -8.05 -3.45 8.03
N LEU A 72 -9.21 -4.10 8.13
CA LEU A 72 -9.30 -5.55 8.09
C LEU A 72 -9.76 -5.97 6.70
N LEU A 73 -9.00 -6.84 6.05
CA LEU A 73 -9.25 -7.28 4.69
C LEU A 73 -9.41 -8.80 4.64
N GLU A 74 -10.54 -9.25 4.10
CA GLU A 74 -10.86 -10.66 3.89
C GLU A 74 -10.59 -11.06 2.44
N GLY A 75 -10.29 -12.34 2.21
CA GLY A 75 -10.05 -12.87 0.86
C GLY A 75 -8.62 -12.69 0.36
N PHE A 76 -7.71 -12.22 1.22
CA PHE A 76 -6.30 -12.04 0.90
C PHE A 76 -5.41 -12.79 1.88
N ASN A 77 -4.31 -13.30 1.35
CA ASN A 77 -3.27 -13.97 2.11
C ASN A 77 -1.91 -13.51 1.58
N ILE A 78 -0.93 -13.49 2.47
CA ILE A 78 0.47 -13.23 2.16
C ILE A 78 1.31 -14.41 2.66
N SER A 79 2.47 -14.62 2.05
CA SER A 79 3.33 -15.76 2.37
C SER A 79 4.05 -15.62 3.72
N GLN A 80 4.11 -14.41 4.27
CA GLN A 80 4.83 -14.08 5.51
C GLN A 80 3.86 -13.54 6.56
N ASP A 81 4.22 -13.63 7.84
CA ASP A 81 3.37 -13.09 8.92
C ASP A 81 3.32 -11.55 8.91
N TYR A 82 4.36 -10.92 8.38
CA TYR A 82 4.50 -9.47 8.31
C TYR A 82 5.22 -9.06 7.03
N ILE A 83 4.66 -8.04 6.34
CA ILE A 83 5.32 -7.36 5.22
C ILE A 83 5.16 -5.85 5.40
N GLU A 84 6.26 -5.13 5.29
CA GLU A 84 6.24 -3.68 5.15
C GLU A 84 6.33 -3.28 3.67
N ALA A 85 5.34 -2.51 3.19
CA ALA A 85 5.25 -2.07 1.81
C ALA A 85 5.04 -0.56 1.73
N TRP A 86 5.67 0.09 0.76
CA TRP A 86 5.59 1.53 0.55
C TRP A 86 5.10 1.84 -0.86
N ILE A 87 4.28 2.88 -1.01
CA ILE A 87 3.97 3.49 -2.29
C ILE A 87 4.64 4.87 -2.32
N ILE A 88 5.55 5.05 -3.27
CA ILE A 88 6.31 6.29 -3.46
C ILE A 88 5.81 6.98 -4.72
N ASN A 89 5.37 8.23 -4.61
CA ASN A 89 4.96 9.06 -5.73
C ASN A 89 6.13 9.92 -6.25
N TYR A 90 6.51 9.68 -7.50
CA TYR A 90 7.54 10.43 -8.24
C TYR A 90 6.91 11.48 -9.17
N ASP A 91 5.75 12.02 -8.75
CA ASP A 91 4.97 13.01 -9.49
C ASP A 91 4.63 12.54 -10.92
N ASP A 92 5.09 13.27 -11.93
CA ASP A 92 4.78 12.99 -13.34
C ASP A 92 5.32 11.62 -13.81
N LEU A 93 6.28 11.04 -13.09
CA LEU A 93 6.84 9.72 -13.41
C LEU A 93 5.96 8.56 -12.95
N GLY A 94 4.98 8.78 -12.08
CA GLY A 94 4.15 7.71 -11.54
C GLY A 94 4.37 7.44 -10.05
N ALA A 95 3.58 6.49 -9.55
CA ALA A 95 3.70 5.96 -8.21
C ALA A 95 4.10 4.49 -8.26
N THR A 96 5.06 4.08 -7.43
CA THR A 96 5.59 2.72 -7.42
C THR A 96 5.42 2.08 -6.03
N LEU A 97 4.80 0.90 -6.00
CA LEU A 97 4.74 0.02 -4.85
C LEU A 97 6.03 -0.78 -4.71
N THR A 98 6.61 -0.79 -3.52
CA THR A 98 7.79 -1.58 -3.16
C THR A 98 7.59 -2.26 -1.81
N VAL A 99 8.31 -3.35 -1.56
CA VAL A 99 8.43 -3.96 -0.23
C VAL A 99 9.74 -3.47 0.39
N ALA A 100 9.66 -2.96 1.61
CA ALA A 100 10.80 -2.37 2.33
C ALA A 100 11.58 -3.41 3.14
N ASN A 101 10.87 -4.38 3.70
CA ASN A 101 11.47 -5.47 4.45
C ASN A 101 10.60 -6.73 4.33
N PRO A 102 10.92 -7.65 3.40
CA PRO A 102 10.35 -8.98 3.43
C PRO A 102 11.04 -9.71 4.59
N ALA A 103 10.35 -9.92 5.71
CA ALA A 103 10.95 -10.66 6.81
C ALA A 103 11.44 -12.03 6.29
N HIS A 104 12.73 -12.32 6.50
CA HIS A 104 13.41 -13.55 6.07
C HIS A 104 12.94 -14.77 6.86
#